data_AF-A0A9D6IHD3-F1
#
_entry.id   AF-A0A9D6IHD3-F1
#
_cell.length_a   1.000
_cell.length_b   1.000
_cell.length_c   1.000
_cell.angle_alpha   90.00
_cell.angle_beta   90.00
_cell.angle_gamma   90.00
#
_symmetry.space_group_name_H-M   'P 1'
#
loop_
_entity.id
_entity.type
_entity.pdbx_description
1 polymer ?
#
loop_
_entity_poly.entity_id
_entity_poly.type
_entity_poly.pdbx_seq_one_letter_code
_entity_poly.pdbx_strand_id
1 'polypeptide(L)' 'MTLAQPSKSPDPRPSITPRRAAARVAAKLRERGFQAYFVGGCVRDLLRGEEPKDWDIATDACPDEVLRQFPHSLL' A
#
# COMPACT_ATOMS: atom_id res chain seq x y z
N MET A 1 -31.14 -6.53 -16.97
CA MET A 1 -31.49 -5.56 -15.92
C MET A 1 -30.38 -5.61 -14.88
N THR A 2 -29.38 -4.75 -15.03
CA THR A 2 -28.12 -4.82 -14.27
C THR A 2 -28.37 -4.36 -12.84
N LEU A 3 -28.04 -5.22 -11.87
CA LEU A 3 -28.05 -4.86 -10.44
C LEU A 3 -26.98 -3.80 -10.20
N ALA A 4 -27.41 -2.57 -9.93
CA ALA A 4 -26.53 -1.48 -9.53
C ALA A 4 -25.92 -1.80 -8.14
N GLN A 5 -24.60 -1.69 -8.02
CA GLN A 5 -23.91 -1.82 -6.74
C GLN A 5 -24.22 -0.63 -5.83
N PRO A 6 -24.35 -0.82 -4.51
CA PRO A 6 -24.66 0.27 -3.58
C PRO A 6 -23.50 1.26 -3.48
N SER A 7 -23.81 2.54 -3.67
CA SER A 7 -22.88 3.66 -3.49
C SER A 7 -22.48 3.78 -2.01
N LYS A 8 -21.23 3.45 -1.69
CA LYS A 8 -20.65 3.70 -0.35
C LYS A 8 -20.54 5.22 -0.14
N SER A 9 -21.13 5.72 0.95
CA SER A 9 -21.00 7.10 1.41
C SER A 9 -19.50 7.48 1.57
N PRO A 10 -19.09 8.72 1.25
CA PRO A 10 -17.68 9.09 1.28
C PRO A 10 -17.17 9.16 2.73
N ASP A 11 -16.05 8.47 2.98
CA ASP A 11 -15.30 8.51 4.25
C ASP A 11 -14.79 9.94 4.53
N PRO A 12 -15.02 10.52 5.72
CA PRO A 12 -14.61 11.88 6.06
C PRO A 12 -13.09 12.07 6.21
N ARG A 13 -12.30 11.00 6.21
CA ARG A 13 -10.83 11.10 6.23
C ARG A 13 -10.34 11.61 4.86
N PRO A 14 -9.30 12.47 4.82
CA PRO A 14 -8.73 12.92 3.54
C PRO A 14 -8.40 11.69 2.68
N SER A 15 -8.93 11.67 1.46
CA SER A 15 -8.85 10.54 0.54
C SER A 15 -7.41 10.31 0.08
N ILE A 16 -6.63 9.65 0.93
CA ILE A 16 -5.31 9.16 0.54
C ILE A 16 -5.52 8.03 -0.48
N THR A 17 -4.90 8.17 -1.66
CA THR A 17 -4.95 7.11 -2.66
C THR A 17 -4.12 5.91 -2.18
N PRO A 18 -4.46 4.66 -2.56
CA PRO A 18 -3.68 3.48 -2.21
C PRO A 18 -2.19 3.63 -2.56
N ARG A 19 -1.89 4.17 -3.75
CA ARG A 19 -0.53 4.50 -4.18
C ARG A 19 0.19 5.44 -3.22
N ARG A 20 -0.46 6.52 -2.76
CA ARG A 20 0.14 7.46 -1.80
C ARG A 20 0.35 6.82 -0.44
N ALA A 21 -0.57 5.98 0.01
CA ALA A 21 -0.41 5.23 1.26
C ALA A 21 0.79 4.29 1.19
N ALA A 22 0.89 3.49 0.13
CA ALA A 22 2.01 2.56 -0.07
C ALA A 22 3.35 3.29 -0.20
N ALA A 23 3.40 4.41 -0.94
CA ALA A 23 4.60 5.24 -1.03
C ALA A 23 5.07 5.78 0.34
N ARG A 24 4.14 6.14 1.23
CA ARG A 24 4.47 6.56 2.60
C ARG A 24 5.04 5.42 3.44
N VAL A 25 4.51 4.21 3.29
CA VAL A 25 5.04 3.02 3.98
C VAL A 25 6.47 2.73 3.53
N ALA A 26 6.71 2.68 2.22
CA ALA A 26 8.05 2.45 1.67
C ALA A 26 9.05 3.55 2.07
N ALA A 27 8.62 4.81 2.04
CA ALA A 27 9.46 5.94 2.48
C ALA A 27 9.84 5.80 3.96
N LYS A 28 8.88 5.52 4.84
CA LYS A 28 9.13 5.36 6.28
C LYS A 28 10.09 4.20 6.60
N LEU A 29 10.00 3.08 5.87
CA LEU A 29 10.96 1.98 6.02
C LEU A 29 12.37 2.40 5.57
N ARG A 30 12.48 3.11 4.44
CA ARG A 30 13.77 3.63 3.93
C ARG A 30 14.40 4.67 4.86
N GLU A 31 13.60 5.56 5.44
CA GLU A 31 14.06 6.54 6.44
C GLU A 31 14.67 5.87 7.68
N ARG A 32 14.30 4.62 7.96
CA ARG A 32 14.84 3.81 9.06
C ARG A 32 16.04 2.97 8.67
N GLY A 33 16.51 3.07 7.41
CA GLY A 33 17.67 2.35 6.90
C GLY A 33 17.37 1.00 6.27
N PHE A 34 16.09 0.62 6.17
CA PHE A 34 15.69 -0.63 5.51
C PHE A 34 15.56 -0.45 4.00
N GLN A 35 15.82 -1.52 3.26
CA GLN A 35 15.38 -1.63 1.88
C GLN A 35 13.86 -1.74 1.82
N ALA A 36 13.23 -1.06 0.87
CA ALA A 36 11.79 -1.19 0.62
C ALA A 36 11.49 -0.99 -0.86
N TYR A 37 10.85 -1.96 -1.49
CA TYR A 37 10.57 -1.96 -2.92
C TYR A 37 9.12 -2.34 -3.19
N PHE A 38 8.50 -1.69 -4.18
CA PHE A 38 7.26 -2.19 -4.75
C PHE A 38 7.54 -3.50 -5.47
N VAL A 39 6.68 -4.49 -5.28
CA VAL A 39 6.83 -5.83 -5.86
C VAL A 39 5.49 -6.38 -6.33
N GLY A 40 5.51 -7.52 -7.02
CA GLY A 40 4.30 -8.25 -7.36
C GLY A 40 3.48 -7.58 -8.47
N GLY A 41 2.15 -7.70 -8.36
CA GLY A 41 1.20 -7.29 -9.39
C GLY A 41 1.27 -5.80 -9.72
N CYS A 42 1.50 -4.94 -8.71
CA CYS A 42 1.54 -3.49 -8.92
C CYS A 42 2.64 -3.06 -9.89
N VAL A 43 3.81 -3.72 -9.83
CA VAL A 43 4.92 -3.44 -10.75
C VAL A 43 4.57 -3.87 -12.16
N ARG A 44 4.01 -5.07 -12.32
CA ARG A 44 3.56 -5.58 -13.63
C ARG A 44 2.52 -4.65 -14.26
N ASP A 45 1.51 -4.25 -13.49
CA ASP A 45 0.40 -3.45 -13.97
C ASP A 45 0.90 -2.05 -14.38
N LEU A 46 1.79 -1.42 -13.59
CA LEU A 46 2.44 -0.16 -13.97
C LEU A 46 3.25 -0.26 -15.26
N LEU A 47 4.01 -1.35 -15.46
CA LEU A 47 4.78 -1.57 -16.69
C LEU A 47 3.88 -1.76 -17.92
N ARG A 48 2.63 -2.19 -17.71
CA ARG A 48 1.60 -2.30 -18.75
C ARG A 48 0.80 -1.01 -18.95
N GLY A 49 1.05 0.02 -18.15
CA GLY A 49 0.26 1.26 -18.15
C GLY A 49 -1.14 1.11 -17.55
N GLU A 50 -1.36 0.06 -16.75
CA GLU A 50 -2.61 -0.23 -16.05
C GLU A 50 -2.55 0.30 -14.60
N GLU A 51 -3.70 0.65 -14.02
CA GLU A 51 -3.76 1.05 -12.60
C GLU A 51 -3.69 -0.19 -11.70
N PRO A 52 -2.72 -0.27 -10.76
CA PRO A 52 -2.63 -1.39 -9.82
C PRO A 52 -3.87 -1.52 -8.93
N LYS A 53 -4.31 -2.77 -8.74
CA LYS A 53 -5.42 -3.10 -7.83
C LYS A 53 -5.00 -3.08 -6.36
N ASP A 54 -3.81 -3.63 -6.11
CA ASP A 54 -3.18 -3.75 -4.80
C ASP A 54 -1.75 -3.22 -4.89
N TRP A 55 -1.16 -2.85 -3.74
CA TRP A 55 0.20 -2.31 -3.66
C TRP A 55 1.01 -3.07 -2.62
N ASP A 56 1.89 -3.96 -3.07
CA ASP A 56 2.75 -4.77 -2.20
C ASP A 56 4.15 -4.16 -2.08
N ILE A 57 4.73 -4.30 -0.88
CA ILE A 57 6.08 -3.82 -0.56
C ILE A 57 6.89 -4.98 0.02
N ALA A 58 8.05 -5.26 -0.57
CA ALA A 58 9.06 -6.13 0.03
C ALA A 58 10.11 -5.29 0.76
N THR A 59 10.59 -5.78 1.90
CA THR A 59 11.60 -5.13 2.74
C THR A 59 12.54 -6.17 3.34
N ASP A 60 13.76 -5.75 3.69
CA ASP A 60 14.73 -6.54 4.46
C ASP A 60 14.51 -6.45 5.97
N ALA A 61 13.56 -5.62 6.43
CA ALA A 61 13.11 -5.58 7.82
C ALA A 61 12.40 -6.88 8.21
N CYS A 62 12.78 -7.46 9.35
CA CYS A 62 12.08 -8.61 9.93
C CYS A 62 10.66 -8.21 10.39
N PRO A 63 9.72 -9.17 10.53
CA PRO A 63 8.35 -8.86 10.94
C PRO A 63 8.22 -8.02 12.22
N ASP A 64 9.03 -8.32 13.25
CA ASP A 64 9.04 -7.54 14.50
C ASP A 64 9.54 -6.10 14.29
N GLU A 65 10.46 -5.88 13.35
CA GLU A 65 10.95 -4.54 12.99
C GLU A 65 9.88 -3.73 12.30
N VAL A 66 9.12 -4.37 11.38
CA VAL A 66 7.97 -3.77 10.72
C VAL A 66 6.91 -3.39 11.75
N LEU A 67 6.54 -4.31 12.66
CA LEU A 67 5.57 -4.02 13.72
C LEU A 67 6.01 -2.86 14.63
N ARG A 68 7.30 -2.76 14.97
CA ARG A 68 7.85 -1.62 15.72
C ARG A 68 7.67 -0.29 14.98
N GLN A 69 7.75 -0.28 13.65
CA GLN A 69 7.52 0.93 12.87
C GLN A 69 6.03 1.28 12.74
N PHE A 70 5.14 0.30 12.80
CA PHE A 70 3.71 0.48 12.55
C PHE A 70 2.85 -0.17 13.65
N PRO A 71 2.76 0.45 14.84
CA PRO A 71 2.17 -0.15 16.05
C PRO A 71 0.65 -0.41 15.98
N HIS A 72 -0.03 0.09 14.95
CA HIS A 72 -1.45 -0.19 14.69
C HIS A 72 -1.66 -1.21 13.57
N SER A 73 -0.61 -1.93 13.19
CA SER A 73 -0.68 -3.01 12.20
C SER A 73 -0.92 -4.34 12.90
N LEU A 74 -1.59 -5.24 12.19
CA LEU A 74 -1.81 -6.61 12.63
C LEU A 74 -0.88 -7.52 11.81
N LEU A 75 -0.25 -8.48 12.49
CA LEU A 75 0.29 -9.70 11.88
C LEU A 75 -0.69 -10.84 12.14
#